data_AF-A0A432DJP3-F1
#
_entry.id   AF-A0A432DJP3-F1
#
_cell.length_a   1.000
_cell.length_b   1.000
_cell.length_c   1.000
_cell.angle_alpha   90.00
_cell.angle_beta   90.00
_cell.angle_gamma   90.00
#
_symmetry.space_group_name_H-M   'P 1'
#
loop_
_entity.id
_entity.type
_entity.pdbx_description
1 polymer ?
#
loop_
_entity_poly.entity_id
_entity_poly.type
_entity_poly.pdbx_seq_one_letter_code
_entity_poly.pdbx_strand_id
1 'polypeptide(L)'
;MSVDANRIKEVIELGKQRFFEQNPSKLQELEAIIERDADKSGSDISNRREVARYRIIAAAAKAIGKDSMMMLLELGTDSKEEFDHMIAAQNSQIKSMIGM
;
A
#
# COMPACT_ATOMS: atom_id res chain seq x y z
N MET A 1 9.79 -3.46 -17.43
CA MET A 1 8.51 -3.26 -16.73
C MET A 1 7.63 -2.39 -17.61
N SER A 2 6.33 -2.68 -17.71
CA SER A 2 5.41 -1.83 -18.47
C SER A 2 5.24 -0.47 -17.77
N VAL A 3 4.94 0.58 -18.53
CA VAL A 3 4.71 1.93 -18.01
C VAL A 3 3.63 1.92 -16.92
N ASP A 4 2.57 1.14 -17.12
CA ASP A 4 1.49 0.98 -16.14
C ASP A 4 1.94 0.32 -14.84
N ALA A 5 2.88 -0.62 -14.88
CA ALA A 5 3.39 -1.26 -13.66
C ALA A 5 4.19 -0.29 -12.80
N ASN A 6 4.95 0.62 -13.43
CA ASN A 6 5.64 1.67 -12.71
C ASN A 6 4.64 2.69 -12.15
N ARG A 7 3.63 3.08 -12.94
CA ARG A 7 2.59 4.02 -12.49
C ARG A 7 1.79 3.48 -11.30
N ILE A 8 1.39 2.21 -11.32
CA ILE A 8 0.71 1.57 -10.19
C ILE A 8 1.56 1.64 -8.93
N LYS A 9 2.87 1.38 -9.01
CA LYS A 9 3.77 1.49 -7.85
C LYS A 9 3.83 2.90 -7.29
N GLU A 10 3.94 3.92 -8.16
CA GLU A 10 3.94 5.32 -7.74
C GLU A 10 2.64 5.69 -7.03
N VAL A 11 1.50 5.29 -7.60
CA VAL A 11 0.17 5.53 -7.02
C VAL A 11 0.04 4.84 -5.66
N ILE A 12 0.52 3.60 -5.53
CA ILE A 12 0.54 2.88 -4.24
C ILE A 12 1.38 3.64 -3.21
N GLU A 13 2.59 4.08 -3.56
CA GLU A 13 3.46 4.83 -2.63
C GLU A 13 2.81 6.15 -2.20
N LEU A 14 2.19 6.87 -3.14
CA LEU A 14 1.46 8.09 -2.83
C LEU A 14 0.23 7.81 -1.94
N GLY A 15 -0.49 6.71 -2.21
CA GLY A 15 -1.59 6.24 -1.38
C GLY A 15 -1.17 5.90 0.05
N LYS A 16 0.01 5.27 0.22
CA LYS A 16 0.58 5.00 1.55
C LYS A 16 0.89 6.30 2.28
N GLN A 17 1.52 7.25 1.59
CA GLN A 17 1.83 8.56 2.16
C GLN A 17 0.55 9.26 2.64
N ARG A 18 -0.44 9.42 1.76
CA ARG A 18 -1.72 10.06 2.07
C ARG A 18 -2.49 9.34 3.17
N PHE A 19 -2.41 8.01 3.23
CA PHE A 19 -3.01 7.23 4.31
C PHE A 19 -2.47 7.65 5.69
N PHE A 20 -1.15 7.76 5.84
CA PHE A 20 -0.54 8.15 7.12
C PHE A 20 -0.70 9.65 7.42
N GLU A 21 -0.76 10.50 6.39
CA GLU A 21 -1.12 11.92 6.55
C GLU A 21 -2.53 12.08 7.12
N GLN A 22 -3.49 11.29 6.63
CA GLN A 22 -4.87 11.29 7.13
C GLN A 22 -5.03 10.55 8.46
N ASN A 23 -4.11 9.65 8.81
CA ASN A 23 -4.14 8.86 10.04
C ASN A 23 -2.83 8.99 10.84
N PRO A 24 -2.52 10.16 11.43
CA PRO A 24 -1.27 10.34 12.17
C PRO A 24 -1.11 9.38 13.36
N SER A 25 -2.21 8.97 13.99
CA SER A 25 -2.21 7.98 15.07
C SER A 25 -1.71 6.59 14.62
N LYS A 26 -1.93 6.23 13.36
CA LYS A 26 -1.43 4.98 12.76
C LYS A 26 0.07 5.04 12.48
N LEU A 27 0.63 6.24 12.34
CA LEU A 27 2.09 6.43 12.25
C LEU A 27 2.76 6.13 13.61
N GLN A 28 2.15 6.55 14.71
CA GLN A 28 2.64 6.23 16.05
C GLN A 28 2.58 4.72 16.34
N GLU A 29 1.51 4.06 15.91
CA GLU A 29 1.38 2.60 16.00
C GLU A 29 2.48 1.88 15.20
N LEU A 30 2.84 2.41 14.02
CA LEU A 30 3.95 1.91 13.21
C LEU A 30 5.29 2.02 13.92
N GLU A 31 5.59 3.17 14.51
CA GLU A 31 6.84 3.40 15.24
C GLU A 31 6.96 2.44 16.43
N ALA A 32 5.88 2.28 17.21
CA ALA A 32 5.85 1.35 18.32
C ALA A 32 6.07 -0.12 17.91
N ILE A 33 5.59 -0.53 16.72
CA ILE A 33 5.85 -1.88 16.19
C ILE A 33 7.33 -2.02 15.80
N ILE A 34 7.90 -1.02 15.13
CA ILE A 34 9.29 -1.06 14.69
C ILE A 34 10.24 -1.09 15.88
N GLU A 35 9.98 -0.30 16.93
CA GLU A 35 10.78 -0.28 18.15
C GLU A 35 10.74 -1.64 18.88
N ARG A 36 9.55 -2.25 19.02
CA ARG A 36 9.41 -3.58 19.65
C ARG A 36 10.13 -4.69 18.88
N ASP A 37 10.17 -4.57 17.56
CA ASP A 37 10.78 -5.56 16.69
C ASP A 37 12.26 -5.28 16.44
N ALA A 38 12.80 -4.09 16.79
CA ALA A 38 14.20 -3.72 16.59
C ALA A 38 15.16 -4.70 17.29
N ASP A 39 14.79 -5.19 18.47
CA ASP A 39 15.61 -6.08 19.30
C ASP A 39 15.61 -7.55 18.83
N LYS A 40 14.78 -7.94 17.85
CA LYS A 40 14.46 -9.35 17.59
C LYS A 40 15.07 -10.00 16.35
N SER A 41 15.84 -9.31 15.50
CA SER A 41 16.45 -9.98 14.33
C SER A 41 17.57 -9.17 13.65
N GLY A 42 18.35 -9.83 12.79
CA GLY A 42 19.36 -9.23 11.91
C GLY A 42 18.85 -8.84 10.52
N SER A 43 17.52 -8.77 10.30
CA SER A 43 16.95 -8.31 9.03
C SER A 43 16.96 -6.77 8.89
N ASP A 44 17.08 -6.28 7.66
CA ASP A 44 17.09 -4.83 7.36
C ASP A 44 15.86 -4.11 7.92
N ILE A 45 16.11 -3.05 8.69
CA ILE A 45 15.08 -2.20 9.33
C ILE A 45 14.11 -1.63 8.28
N SER A 46 14.59 -1.36 7.07
CA SER A 46 13.79 -0.81 5.96
C SER A 46 12.68 -1.79 5.54
N ASN A 47 13.02 -3.07 5.39
CA ASN A 47 12.06 -4.11 5.04
C ASN A 47 11.03 -4.33 6.15
N ARG A 48 11.44 -4.25 7.43
CA ARG A 48 10.48 -4.37 8.56
C ARG A 48 9.51 -3.21 8.58
N ARG A 49 10.00 -1.98 8.41
CA ARG A 49 9.17 -0.78 8.34
C ARG A 49 8.15 -0.89 7.21
N GLU A 50 8.56 -1.39 6.06
CA GLU A 50 7.65 -1.60 4.92
C GLU A 50 6.56 -2.63 5.24
N VAL A 51 6.93 -3.80 5.78
CA VAL A 51 5.97 -4.84 6.18
C VAL A 51 4.99 -4.32 7.24
N ALA A 52 5.48 -3.58 8.24
CA ALA A 52 4.64 -3.01 9.29
C ALA A 52 3.67 -1.96 8.74
N ARG A 53 4.10 -1.11 7.79
CA ARG A 53 3.21 -0.17 7.08
C ARG A 53 2.08 -0.91 6.39
N TYR A 54 2.40 -1.95 5.61
CA TYR A 54 1.38 -2.74 4.93
C TYR A 54 0.41 -3.41 5.90
N ARG A 55 0.88 -3.93 7.03
CA ARG A 55 0.00 -4.54 8.04
C ARG A 55 -1.00 -3.55 8.63
N ILE A 56 -0.55 -2.34 8.94
CA ILE A 56 -1.42 -1.30 9.50
C ILE A 56 -2.47 -0.88 8.48
N ILE A 57 -2.06 -0.64 7.23
CA ILE A 57 -2.98 -0.28 6.15
C ILE A 57 -3.99 -1.41 5.92
N ALA A 58 -3.53 -2.66 5.87
CA ALA A 58 -4.39 -3.82 5.70
C ALA A 58 -5.40 -3.99 6.85
N ALA A 59 -4.97 -3.75 8.10
CA ALA A 59 -5.86 -3.78 9.25
C ALA A 59 -6.92 -2.66 9.19
N ALA A 60 -6.51 -1.45 8.79
CA ALA A 60 -7.41 -0.31 8.64
C ALA A 60 -8.44 -0.54 7.51
N ALA A 61 -7.98 -1.02 6.34
CA ALA A 61 -8.85 -1.35 5.22
C ALA A 61 -9.86 -2.45 5.60
N LYS A 62 -9.39 -3.51 6.28
CA LYS A 62 -10.24 -4.60 6.78
C LYS A 62 -11.30 -4.10 7.77
N ALA A 63 -10.96 -3.16 8.65
CA ALA A 63 -11.90 -2.62 9.63
C ALA A 63 -13.11 -1.89 8.98
N ILE A 64 -12.92 -1.37 7.77
CA ILE A 64 -13.98 -0.73 6.98
C ILE A 64 -14.51 -1.61 5.84
N GLY A 65 -14.13 -2.89 5.81
CA GLY A 65 -14.56 -3.84 4.79
C GLY A 65 -14.03 -3.58 3.38
N LYS A 66 -12.93 -2.82 3.24
CA LYS A 66 -12.26 -2.55 1.95
C LYS A 66 -11.03 -3.43 1.75
N ASP A 67 -10.70 -3.68 0.49
CA ASP A 67 -9.40 -4.23 0.10
C ASP A 67 -8.31 -3.14 0.24
N SER A 68 -7.17 -3.49 0.83
CA SER A 68 -6.10 -2.53 1.10
C SER A 68 -5.44 -1.98 -0.15
N MET A 69 -5.38 -2.77 -1.22
CA MET A 69 -4.82 -2.34 -2.49
C MET A 69 -5.78 -1.38 -3.19
N MET A 70 -7.09 -1.67 -3.20
CA MET A 70 -8.10 -0.71 -3.70
C MET A 70 -8.08 0.61 -2.92
N MET A 71 -7.99 0.55 -1.58
CA MET A 71 -7.92 1.74 -0.75
C MET A 71 -6.68 2.58 -1.06
N LEU A 72 -5.52 1.94 -1.26
CA LEU A 72 -4.29 2.64 -1.61
C LEU A 72 -4.34 3.27 -2.99
N LEU A 73 -4.92 2.58 -3.98
CA LEU A 73 -5.15 3.16 -5.30
C LEU A 73 -6.08 4.38 -5.21
N GLU A 74 -7.20 4.26 -4.49
CA GLU A 74 -8.18 5.34 -4.32
C GLU A 74 -7.54 6.58 -3.69
N LEU A 75 -6.72 6.40 -2.65
CA LEU A 75 -6.00 7.49 -2.00
C LEU A 75 -4.89 8.07 -2.87
N GLY A 76 -4.20 7.22 -3.64
CA GLY A 76 -3.04 7.57 -4.44
C GLY A 76 -3.36 8.24 -5.78
N THR A 77 -4.60 8.16 -6.25
CA THR A 77 -5.05 8.81 -7.49
C THR A 77 -5.70 10.16 -7.21
N ASP A 78 -5.63 11.07 -8.19
CA ASP A 78 -6.19 12.42 -8.07
C ASP A 78 -7.60 12.54 -8.68
N SER A 79 -8.03 11.54 -9.45
CA SER A 79 -9.35 11.52 -10.07
C SER A 79 -9.95 10.10 -10.13
N LYS A 80 -11.27 10.04 -10.28
CA LYS A 80 -11.98 8.77 -10.48
C LYS A 80 -11.57 8.08 -11.79
N GLU A 81 -11.32 8.84 -12.84
CA GLU A 81 -10.88 8.30 -14.13
C GLU A 81 -9.51 7.64 -14.02
N GLU A 82 -8.58 8.25 -13.28
CA GLU A 82 -7.27 7.68 -13.01
C GLU A 82 -7.38 6.41 -12.16
N PHE A 83 -8.23 6.42 -11.13
CA PHE A 83 -8.52 5.25 -10.31
C PHE A 83 -9.04 4.08 -11.16
N ASP A 84 -10.06 4.30 -11.98
CA ASP A 84 -10.64 3.27 -12.85
C ASP A 84 -9.59 2.72 -13.84
N HIS A 85 -8.73 3.59 -14.38
CA HIS A 85 -7.62 3.18 -15.23
C HIS A 85 -6.59 2.31 -14.48
N MET A 86 -6.23 2.65 -13.25
CA MET A 86 -5.31 1.86 -12.42
C MET A 86 -5.87 0.48 -12.09
N ILE A 87 -7.16 0.37 -11.81
CA ILE A 87 -7.84 -0.93 -11.59
C ILE A 87 -7.81 -1.79 -12.85
N ALA A 88 -8.11 -1.19 -14.01
CA ALA A 88 -8.06 -1.90 -15.30
C ALA A 88 -6.64 -2.39 -15.64
N ALA A 89 -5.63 -1.55 -15.40
CA ALA A 89 -4.22 -1.89 -15.60
C ALA A 89 -3.77 -3.03 -14.66
N GLN A 90 -4.14 -2.96 -13.38
CA GLN A 90 -3.85 -4.02 -12.41
C GLN A 90 -4.49 -5.35 -12.82
N ASN A 91 -5.76 -5.35 -13.21
CA ASN A 91 -6.46 -6.55 -13.65
C ASN A 91 -5.83 -7.16 -14.90
N SER A 92 -5.38 -6.33 -15.83
CA SER A 92 -4.67 -6.78 -17.04
C SER A 92 -3.33 -7.44 -16.70
N GLN A 93 -2.60 -6.90 -15.72
CA GLN A 93 -1.36 -7.52 -15.23
C GLN A 93 -1.61 -8.86 -14.57
N ILE A 94 -2.65 -8.96 -13.71
CA ILE A 94 -3.01 -10.23 -13.07
C ILE A 94 -3.34 -11.28 -14.13
N LYS A 95 -4.16 -10.94 -15.14
CA LYS A 95 -4.49 -11.84 -16.26
C LYS A 95 -3.25 -12.33 -16.99
N SER A 96 -2.34 -11.42 -17.33
CA SER A 96 -1.08 -11.77 -18.00
C SER A 96 -0.20 -12.70 -17.16
N MET A 97 -0.15 -12.52 -15.83
CA MET A 97 0.64 -13.39 -14.96
C MET A 97 0.06 -14.81 -14.83
N ILE A 98 -1.26 -14.96 -14.91
CA ILE A 98 -1.94 -16.27 -14.79
C ILE A 98 -2.15 -16.97 -16.14
N GLY A 99 -1.65 -16.40 -17.24
CA GLY A 99 -1.70 -17.01 -18.57
C GLY A 99 -3.04 -16.88 -19.29
N MET A 100 -3.84 -15.84 -18.97
CA MET A 100 -5.01 -15.42 -19.75
C MET A 100 -4.65 -14.28 -20.70
#